data_AF-A0AAP6ZPU7-F1
#
_entry.id   AF-A0AAP6ZPU7-F1
#
_cell.length_a   1.000
_cell.length_b   1.000
_cell.length_c   1.000
_cell.angle_alpha   90.00
_cell.angle_beta   90.00
_cell.angle_gamma   90.00
#
_symmetry.space_group_name_H-M   'P 1'
#
loop_
_entity.id
_entity.type
_entity.pdbx_description
1 polymer ?
#
loop_
_entity_poly.entity_id
_entity_poly.type
_entity_poly.pdbx_seq_one_letter_code
_entity_poly.pdbx_strand_id
1 'polypeptide(L)'
;MIDLAIKTGVLLLVVGGFPYVALNIYLSIKLRKRKYEIIHSTVNCAPSKFRERAKFILESNISWVFASSTSHILYAYLMLRYAWRIPKAEIQEWRQSIKSIYGSDYPLFRFSTVLINMWLTGLPVLFLIAFRG
;
A
#
# COMPACT_ATOMS: atom_id res chain seq x y z
N MET A 1 21.68 9.93 -20.10
CA MET A 1 21.16 9.86 -18.72
C MET A 1 19.65 9.66 -18.67
N ILE A 2 18.86 10.42 -19.43
CA ILE A 2 17.39 10.28 -19.50
C ILE A 2 16.98 8.88 -20.00
N ASP A 3 17.63 8.33 -21.02
CA ASP A 3 17.34 6.97 -21.51
C ASP A 3 17.56 5.88 -20.46
N LEU A 4 18.59 6.03 -19.64
CA LEU A 4 18.87 5.11 -18.55
C LEU A 4 17.76 5.20 -17.48
N ALA A 5 17.36 6.42 -17.10
CA ALA A 5 16.27 6.64 -16.16
C ALA A 5 14.93 6.05 -16.67
N ILE A 6 14.66 6.16 -17.97
CA ILE A 6 13.47 5.56 -18.58
C ILE A 6 13.54 4.04 -18.54
N LYS A 7 14.65 3.42 -18.96
CA LYS A 7 14.82 1.96 -18.92
C LYS A 7 14.66 1.42 -17.49
N THR A 8 15.29 2.07 -16.51
CA THR A 8 15.18 1.69 -15.10
C THR A 8 13.76 1.87 -14.58
N GLY A 9 13.08 2.96 -14.92
CA GLY A 9 11.69 3.19 -14.50
C GLY A 9 10.70 2.19 -15.08
N VAL A 10 10.83 1.87 -16.38
CA VAL A 10 10.02 0.82 -17.02
C VAL A 10 10.26 -0.53 -16.35
N LEU A 11 11.52 -0.87 -16.04
CA LEU A 11 11.84 -2.09 -15.31
C LEU A 11 11.16 -2.12 -13.93
N LEU A 12 11.22 -1.02 -13.16
CA LEU A 12 10.53 -0.91 -11.87
C LEU A 12 9.01 -1.04 -12.00
N LEU A 13 8.43 -0.50 -13.08
CA LEU A 13 7.00 -0.63 -13.34
C LEU A 13 6.58 -2.08 -13.60
N VAL A 14 7.34 -2.80 -14.42
CA VAL A 14 7.03 -4.19 -14.79
C VAL A 14 7.29 -5.14 -13.63
N VAL A 15 8.49 -5.07 -13.04
CA VAL A 15 8.91 -5.96 -11.93
C VAL A 15 8.17 -5.65 -10.64
N GLY A 16 7.78 -4.40 -10.41
CA GLY A 16 6.92 -4.04 -9.28
C GLY A 16 5.46 -4.39 -9.54
N GLY A 17 4.91 -3.95 -10.67
CA GLY A 17 3.48 -3.98 -10.95
C GLY A 17 2.89 -5.38 -11.13
N PHE A 18 3.47 -6.21 -12.02
CA PHE A 18 2.91 -7.54 -12.29
C PHE A 18 2.95 -8.47 -11.06
N PRO A 19 4.09 -8.63 -10.37
CA PRO A 19 4.15 -9.42 -9.15
C PRO A 19 3.26 -8.86 -8.04
N TYR A 20 3.14 -7.53 -7.94
CA TYR A 20 2.22 -6.91 -6.99
C TYR A 20 0.78 -7.34 -7.24
N VAL A 21 0.29 -7.24 -8.48
CA VAL A 21 -1.09 -7.62 -8.83
C VAL A 21 -1.33 -9.10 -8.52
N ALA A 22 -0.42 -9.98 -8.94
CA ALA A 22 -0.53 -11.41 -8.67
C ALA A 22 -0.59 -11.72 -7.16
N LEU A 23 0.30 -11.10 -6.37
CA LEU A 23 0.36 -11.31 -4.93
C LEU A 23 -0.84 -10.70 -4.20
N ASN A 24 -1.35 -9.56 -4.67
CA ASN A 24 -2.53 -8.92 -4.11
C ASN A 24 -3.78 -9.79 -4.34
N ILE A 25 -3.94 -10.35 -5.54
CA ILE A 25 -5.01 -11.31 -5.86
C ILE A 25 -4.87 -12.56 -4.98
N TYR A 26 -3.66 -13.13 -4.90
CA TYR A 26 -3.38 -14.29 -4.07
C TYR A 26 -3.76 -14.06 -2.60
N LEU A 27 -3.31 -12.96 -1.99
CA LEU A 27 -3.63 -12.61 -0.61
C LEU A 27 -5.13 -12.36 -0.42
N SER A 28 -5.78 -11.71 -1.39
CA SER A 28 -7.22 -11.45 -1.35
C SER A 28 -8.05 -12.74 -1.35
N ILE A 29 -7.61 -13.76 -2.10
CA ILE A 29 -8.24 -15.09 -2.12
C ILE A 29 -7.93 -15.85 -0.84
N LYS A 30 -6.65 -15.92 -0.44
CA LYS A 30 -6.18 -16.65 0.74
C LYS A 30 -6.86 -16.17 2.02
N LEU A 31 -6.97 -14.84 2.19
CA LEU A 31 -7.50 -14.21 3.39
C LEU A 31 -9.00 -13.90 3.30
N ARG A 32 -9.69 -14.34 2.22
CA ARG A 32 -11.10 -14.00 1.95
C ARG A 32 -12.02 -14.30 3.14
N LYS A 33 -11.80 -15.43 3.83
CA LYS A 33 -12.62 -15.85 4.99
C LYS A 33 -12.50 -14.88 6.19
N ARG A 34 -11.34 -14.24 6.33
CA ARG A 34 -11.04 -13.29 7.42
C ARG A 34 -11.09 -11.82 6.95
N LYS A 35 -11.62 -11.55 5.75
CA LYS A 35 -11.65 -10.20 5.15
C LYS A 35 -12.22 -9.16 6.11
N TYR A 36 -13.44 -9.38 6.60
CA TYR A 36 -14.13 -8.42 7.46
C TYR A 36 -13.46 -8.28 8.82
N GLU A 37 -12.95 -9.37 9.40
CA GLU A 37 -12.18 -9.37 10.63
C GLU A 37 -10.93 -8.48 10.50
N ILE A 38 -10.16 -8.66 9.42
CA ILE A 38 -8.95 -7.88 9.16
C ILE A 38 -9.30 -6.41 8.90
N ILE A 39 -10.34 -6.13 8.13
CA ILE A 39 -10.80 -4.75 7.88
C ILE A 39 -11.17 -4.07 9.19
N HIS A 40 -12.09 -4.66 9.98
CA HIS A 40 -12.55 -4.05 11.23
C HIS A 40 -11.41 -3.88 12.22
N SER A 41 -10.52 -4.87 12.37
CA SER A 41 -9.35 -4.77 13.24
C SER A 41 -8.40 -3.67 12.79
N THR A 42 -8.17 -3.53 11.48
CA THR A 42 -7.30 -2.49 10.91
C THR A 42 -7.90 -1.10 11.13
N VAL A 43 -9.21 -0.94 10.98
CA VAL A 43 -9.93 0.31 11.24
C VAL A 43 -9.89 0.67 12.73
N ASN A 44 -10.14 -0.29 13.62
CA ASN A 44 -10.19 -0.05 15.07
C ASN A 44 -8.83 0.42 15.62
N CYS A 45 -7.73 -0.10 15.06
CA CYS A 45 -6.38 0.31 15.41
C CYS A 45 -5.89 1.55 14.63
N ALA A 46 -6.69 2.13 13.74
CA ALA A 46 -6.30 3.32 12.99
C ALA A 46 -6.29 4.57 13.90
N PRO A 47 -5.43 5.56 13.59
CA PRO A 47 -5.43 6.87 14.24
C PRO A 47 -6.83 7.49 14.28
N SER A 48 -7.25 8.03 15.42
CA SER A 48 -8.62 8.52 15.63
C SER A 48 -9.06 9.53 14.57
N LYS A 49 -8.16 10.45 14.20
CA LYS A 49 -8.37 11.48 13.17
C LYS A 49 -8.59 10.92 11.76
N PHE A 50 -8.17 9.68 11.49
CA PHE A 50 -8.23 9.06 10.18
C PHE A 50 -9.14 7.82 10.15
N ARG A 51 -9.70 7.40 11.29
CA ARG A 51 -10.43 6.13 11.43
C ARG A 51 -11.61 6.00 10.50
N GLU A 52 -12.46 7.03 10.40
CA GLU A 52 -13.61 7.01 9.49
C GLU A 52 -13.18 6.93 8.03
N ARG A 53 -12.11 7.63 7.66
CA ARG A 53 -11.56 7.59 6.32
C ARG A 53 -10.92 6.25 6.01
N ALA A 54 -10.20 5.65 6.96
CA ALA A 54 -9.66 4.31 6.86
C ALA A 54 -10.78 3.29 6.64
N LYS A 55 -11.88 3.40 7.39
CA LYS A 55 -13.07 2.56 7.21
C LYS A 55 -13.63 2.67 5.80
N PHE A 56 -13.86 3.90 5.34
CA PHE A 56 -14.35 4.15 4.00
C PHE A 56 -13.41 3.56 2.93
N ILE A 57 -12.10 3.78 3.04
CA ILE A 57 -11.13 3.25 2.08
C ILE A 57 -11.15 1.71 2.09
N LEU A 58 -11.15 1.08 3.26
CA LEU A 58 -11.12 -0.39 3.39
C LEU A 58 -12.40 -1.07 2.90
N GLU A 59 -13.56 -0.45 3.11
CA GLU A 59 -14.86 -1.01 2.71
C GLU A 59 -15.20 -0.75 1.25
N SER A 60 -14.82 0.41 0.69
CA SER A 60 -15.14 0.80 -0.69
C SER A 60 -14.15 0.29 -1.74
N ASN A 61 -12.93 -0.09 -1.35
CA ASN A 61 -11.94 -0.58 -2.30
C ASN A 61 -12.18 -2.04 -2.67
N ILE A 62 -12.18 -2.32 -3.98
CA ILE A 62 -12.23 -3.69 -4.53
C ILE A 62 -11.03 -4.52 -4.01
N SER A 63 -9.84 -3.91 -3.96
CA SER A 63 -8.67 -4.50 -3.30
C SER A 63 -8.54 -4.03 -1.85
N TRP A 64 -9.20 -4.76 -0.95
CA TRP A 64 -9.12 -4.49 0.49
C TRP A 64 -7.71 -4.74 1.06
N VAL A 65 -6.92 -5.62 0.44
CA VAL A 65 -5.50 -5.87 0.80
C VAL A 65 -4.62 -4.69 0.42
N PHE A 66 -4.90 -4.02 -0.70
CA PHE A 66 -4.23 -2.76 -1.03
C PHE A 66 -4.60 -1.67 -0.01
N ALA A 67 -5.90 -1.52 0.27
CA ALA A 67 -6.40 -0.55 1.22
C ALA A 67 -5.81 -0.72 2.63
N SER A 68 -5.63 -1.95 3.11
CA SER A 68 -4.99 -2.19 4.43
C SER A 68 -3.52 -1.81 4.46
N SER A 69 -2.84 -1.75 3.31
CA SER A 69 -1.45 -1.30 3.19
C SER A 69 -1.26 0.22 3.19
N THR A 70 -2.33 1.02 3.35
CA THR A 70 -2.27 2.49 3.37
C THR A 70 -1.22 3.04 4.33
N SER A 71 -1.03 2.42 5.50
CA SER A 71 0.02 2.89 6.43
C SER A 71 1.44 2.53 5.97
N HIS A 72 1.63 1.51 5.11
CA HIS A 72 2.93 0.98 4.65
C HIS A 72 3.37 1.50 3.28
N ILE A 73 2.47 2.11 2.50
CA ILE A 73 2.80 2.78 1.24
C ILE A 73 3.45 4.14 1.53
N LEU A 74 4.54 4.46 0.82
CA LEU A 74 5.33 5.69 1.03
C LEU A 74 4.50 6.94 0.81
N TYR A 75 3.80 7.03 -0.31
CA TYR A 75 2.95 8.18 -0.65
C TYR A 75 1.80 8.36 0.35
N ALA A 76 1.19 7.26 0.77
CA ALA A 76 0.13 7.30 1.77
C ALA A 76 0.68 7.68 3.16
N TYR A 77 1.88 7.23 3.53
CA TYR A 77 2.57 7.70 4.74
C TYR A 77 2.78 9.22 4.72
N LEU A 78 3.23 9.77 3.58
CA LEU A 78 3.40 11.23 3.44
C LEU A 78 2.06 11.96 3.59
N MET A 79 0.98 11.46 2.97
CA MET A 79 -0.35 12.03 3.16
C MET A 79 -0.80 11.97 4.63
N LEU A 80 -0.68 10.82 5.28
CA LEU A 80 -1.06 10.65 6.69
C LEU A 80 -0.29 11.61 7.60
N ARG A 81 1.01 11.78 7.35
CA ARG A 81 1.88 12.62 8.17
C ARG A 81 1.64 14.11 7.95
N TYR A 82 1.53 14.55 6.70
CA TYR A 82 1.55 15.98 6.37
C TYR A 82 0.16 16.55 6.07
N ALA A 83 -0.69 15.83 5.34
CA ALA A 83 -2.04 16.31 5.04
C ALA A 83 -2.99 16.09 6.23
N TRP A 84 -2.95 14.89 6.86
CA TRP A 84 -3.78 14.59 8.03
C TRP A 84 -3.12 14.93 9.37
N ARG A 85 -1.88 15.40 9.37
CA ARG A 85 -1.13 15.84 10.56
C ARG A 85 -1.08 14.77 11.67
N ILE A 86 -0.99 13.49 11.28
CA ILE A 86 -0.96 12.37 12.23
C ILE A 86 0.45 12.22 12.80
N PRO A 87 0.61 12.09 14.13
CA PRO A 87 1.88 11.75 14.78
C PRO A 87 2.56 10.52 14.18
N LYS A 88 3.88 10.57 13.99
CA LYS A 88 4.66 9.41 13.51
C LYS A 88 4.47 8.20 14.42
N ALA A 89 4.37 8.43 15.73
CA ALA A 89 4.13 7.39 16.73
C ALA A 89 2.81 6.64 16.47
N GLU A 90 1.71 7.35 16.26
CA GLU A 90 0.40 6.74 15.95
C GLU A 90 0.43 5.94 14.63
N ILE A 91 1.14 6.44 13.60
CA ILE A 91 1.30 5.70 12.35
C ILE A 91 2.14 4.43 12.56
N GLN A 92 3.19 4.50 13.39
CA GLN A 92 4.03 3.34 13.71
C GLN A 92 3.26 2.30 14.52
N GLU A 93 2.46 2.74 15.49
CA GLU A 93 1.58 1.86 16.27
C GLU A 93 0.58 1.16 15.34
N TRP A 94 -0.07 1.91 14.44
CA TRP A 94 -0.98 1.32 13.47
C TRP A 94 -0.31 0.27 12.58
N ARG A 95 0.94 0.52 12.14
CA ARG A 95 1.74 -0.47 11.39
C ARG A 95 2.03 -1.74 12.18
N GLN A 96 2.32 -1.62 13.48
CA GLN A 96 2.55 -2.78 14.36
C GLN A 96 1.27 -3.55 14.59
N SER A 97 0.15 -2.87 14.78
CA SER A 97 -1.16 -3.51 14.89
C SER A 97 -1.52 -4.28 13.61
N ILE A 98 -1.30 -3.69 12.42
CA ILE A 98 -1.48 -4.39 11.14
C ILE A 98 -0.57 -5.63 11.06
N LYS A 99 0.68 -5.54 11.52
CA LYS A 99 1.58 -6.70 11.59
C LYS A 99 0.99 -7.81 12.46
N SER A 100 0.45 -7.48 13.63
CA SER A 100 -0.19 -8.44 14.51
C SER A 100 -1.45 -9.06 13.89
N ILE A 101 -2.27 -8.26 13.20
CA ILE A 101 -3.52 -8.72 12.56
C ILE A 101 -3.24 -9.74 11.46
N TYR A 102 -2.23 -9.47 10.62
CA TYR A 102 -1.82 -10.37 9.54
C TYR A 102 -1.04 -11.60 10.02
N GLY A 103 -0.40 -11.53 11.19
CA GLY A 103 0.29 -12.67 11.79
C GLY A 103 1.31 -13.32 10.85
N SER A 104 1.15 -14.63 10.60
CA SER A 104 2.02 -15.40 9.72
C SER A 104 1.97 -14.99 8.24
N ASP A 105 0.91 -14.31 7.81
CA ASP A 105 0.76 -13.78 6.45
C ASP A 105 1.42 -12.40 6.27
N TYR A 106 1.91 -11.79 7.36
CA TYR A 106 2.53 -10.48 7.32
C TYR A 106 3.76 -10.38 6.41
N PRO A 107 4.68 -11.37 6.31
CA PRO A 107 5.82 -11.29 5.39
C PRO A 107 5.38 -11.15 3.92
N LEU A 108 4.36 -11.92 3.50
CA LEU A 108 3.81 -11.85 2.15
C LEU A 108 3.11 -10.51 1.92
N PHE A 109 2.32 -10.05 2.89
CA PHE A 109 1.72 -8.71 2.85
C PHE A 109 2.80 -7.63 2.74
N ARG A 110 3.85 -7.70 3.56
CA ARG A 110 4.95 -6.73 3.55
C ARG A 110 5.69 -6.73 2.21
N PHE A 111 5.94 -7.90 1.64
CA PHE A 111 6.51 -8.00 0.30
C PHE A 111 5.61 -7.35 -0.76
N SER A 112 4.29 -7.57 -0.71
CA SER A 112 3.33 -6.85 -1.54
C SER A 112 3.44 -5.33 -1.37
N THR A 113 3.59 -4.84 -0.13
CA THR A 113 3.79 -3.40 0.12
C THR A 113 5.10 -2.84 -0.44
N VAL A 114 6.14 -3.66 -0.59
CA VAL A 114 7.39 -3.24 -1.25
C VAL A 114 7.19 -3.13 -2.75
N LEU A 115 6.53 -4.12 -3.36
CA LEU A 115 6.27 -4.15 -4.79
C LEU A 115 5.40 -2.98 -5.26
N ILE A 116 4.35 -2.62 -4.51
CA ILE A 116 3.53 -1.43 -4.82
C ILE A 116 4.34 -0.14 -4.68
N ASN A 117 5.25 -0.03 -3.71
CA ASN A 117 6.11 1.15 -3.60
C ASN A 117 7.06 1.24 -4.80
N MET A 118 7.67 0.13 -5.22
CA MET A 118 8.50 0.09 -6.42
C MET A 118 7.72 0.48 -7.67
N TRP A 119 6.49 -0.04 -7.81
CA TRP A 119 5.61 0.30 -8.93
C TRP A 119 5.26 1.79 -8.93
N LEU A 120 4.83 2.35 -7.80
CA LEU A 120 4.49 3.77 -7.68
C LEU A 120 5.70 4.69 -7.92
N THR A 121 6.90 4.32 -7.47
CA THR A 121 8.14 5.06 -7.75
C THR A 121 8.52 5.03 -9.23
N GLY A 122 8.05 4.04 -10.00
CA GLY A 122 8.20 4.00 -11.46
C GLY A 122 7.25 4.94 -12.22
N LEU A 123 6.14 5.40 -11.62
CA LEU A 123 5.14 6.22 -12.31
C LEU A 123 5.66 7.56 -12.87
N PRO A 124 6.54 8.32 -12.18
CA PRO A 124 7.14 9.54 -12.73
C PRO A 124 7.83 9.33 -14.09
N VAL A 125 8.30 8.13 -14.39
CA VAL A 125 8.92 7.81 -15.68
C VAL A 125 7.92 7.83 -16.83
N LEU A 126 6.65 7.50 -16.59
CA LEU A 126 5.61 7.61 -17.63
C LEU A 126 5.40 9.07 -18.05
N PHE A 127 5.48 10.01 -17.11
CA PHE A 127 5.45 11.44 -17.43
C PHE A 127 6.67 11.85 -18.27
N LEU A 128 7.86 11.38 -17.91
CA LEU A 128 9.07 11.64 -18.70
C LEU A 128 9.00 11.08 -20.12
N ILE A 129 8.34 9.93 -20.32
CA ILE A 129 8.10 9.37 -21.66
C ILE A 129 7.08 10.23 -22.42
N ALA A 130 5.97 10.59 -21.79
CA ALA A 130 4.87 11.32 -22.44
C ALA A 130 5.26 12.73 -22.89
N PHE A 131 6.12 13.42 -22.14
CA PHE A 131 6.59 14.78 -22.43
C PHE A 131 7.92 14.84 -23.19
N ARG A 132 8.44 13.69 -23.64
CA ARG A 132 9.62 13.62 -24.52
C ARG A 132 9.25 13.65 -26.01
N GLY A 133 7.95 13.56 -26.33
CA GLY A 133 7.41 13.74 -27.68
C GLY A 133 7.42 15.20 -28.10
#